data_AF-A0A2D6XIJ1-F1
#
_entry.id   AF-A0A2D6XIJ1-F1
#
_cell.length_a   1.000
_cell.length_b   1.000
_cell.length_c   1.000
_cell.angle_alpha   90.00
_cell.angle_beta   90.00
_cell.angle_gamma   90.00
#
_symmetry.space_group_name_H-M   'P 1'
#
loop_
_entity.id
_entity.type
_entity.pdbx_description
1 polymer ?
#
loop_
_entity_poly.entity_id
_entity_poly.type
_entity_poly.pdbx_seq_one_letter_code
_entity_poly.pdbx_strand_id
1 'polypeptide(L)'
;MHYTRWRNYGSPFRVKQRSEWVYKPPITRFWPKIKLDPTTECWDWTASKSRDGYGCFKVGRKILQASRFSYTHFVGTIPFGLEIDHLCHNRSCVNPKHLEPVTKKVNGERQDKTRLSISHTKTHCLRGYPYIEENIWRDRKGIRYCRACSRFRDQRRRSLFKPLLSIQPRLASCSRASQCPLVRKPPAPRSTAGSRRWHSRH
;
A
#
# COMPACT_ATOMS: atom_id res chain seq x y z
N MET A 1 30.40 34.76 25.52
CA MET A 1 29.31 35.40 24.75
C MET A 1 28.81 34.44 23.67
N HIS A 2 27.50 34.24 23.50
CA HIS A 2 26.97 33.29 22.51
C HIS A 2 26.79 33.98 21.14
N TYR A 3 27.81 33.95 20.28
CA TYR A 3 27.89 34.57 18.94
C TYR A 3 26.63 34.33 18.07
N THR A 4 26.04 33.14 18.18
CA THR A 4 24.82 32.74 17.44
C THR A 4 23.58 33.57 17.78
N ARG A 5 23.47 34.13 18.99
CA ARG A 5 22.35 35.01 19.37
C ARG A 5 22.49 36.41 18.75
N TRP A 6 23.71 36.92 18.70
CA TRP A 6 24.00 38.22 18.10
C TRP A 6 23.74 38.19 16.58
N ARG A 7 24.23 37.15 15.89
CA ARG A 7 24.04 37.01 14.44
C ARG A 7 22.57 36.90 14.00
N ASN A 8 21.70 36.30 14.81
CA ASN A 8 20.29 36.10 14.45
C ASN A 8 19.36 37.22 14.93
N TYR A 9 19.74 38.00 15.95
CA TYR A 9 18.81 38.92 16.64
C TYR A 9 19.40 40.30 16.98
N GLY A 10 20.64 40.60 16.59
CA GLY A 10 21.27 41.92 16.72
C GLY A 10 21.65 42.34 18.16
N SER A 11 21.32 41.57 19.19
CA SER A 11 21.70 41.87 20.57
C SER A 11 21.93 40.58 21.38
N PRO A 12 23.05 40.48 22.14
CA PRO A 12 23.30 39.33 23.01
C PRO A 12 22.39 39.32 24.25
N PHE A 13 21.73 40.45 24.55
CA PHE A 13 20.86 40.66 25.71
C PHE A 13 19.36 40.65 25.36
N ARG A 14 18.98 40.33 24.11
CA ARG A 14 17.57 40.20 23.75
C ARG A 14 16.97 38.97 24.43
N VAL A 15 16.40 39.18 25.62
CA VAL A 15 15.50 38.22 26.25
C VAL A 15 14.28 38.16 25.34
N LYS A 16 14.00 37.01 24.70
CA LYS A 16 12.67 36.78 24.14
C LYS A 16 11.73 37.04 25.29
N GLN A 17 10.92 38.10 25.25
CA GLN A 17 9.79 38.19 26.15
C GLN A 17 9.11 36.82 26.05
N ARG A 18 9.03 36.09 27.17
CA ARG A 18 8.35 34.79 27.23
C ARG A 18 6.93 35.14 26.86
N SER A 19 6.63 35.08 25.56
CA SER A 19 5.35 35.47 25.02
C SER A 19 4.33 34.72 25.85
N GLU A 20 3.54 35.50 26.59
CA GLU A 20 2.40 35.04 27.34
C GLU A 20 1.70 34.01 26.47
N TRP A 21 1.71 32.75 26.89
CA TRP A 21 1.10 31.69 26.10
C TRP A 21 -0.40 31.95 26.18
N VAL A 22 -0.91 32.84 25.34
CA VAL A 22 -2.32 33.16 25.25
C VAL A 22 -2.97 31.87 24.76
N TYR A 23 -3.59 31.15 25.68
CA TYR A 23 -4.34 29.95 25.39
C TYR A 23 -5.42 30.35 24.40
N LYS A 24 -5.26 29.94 23.14
CA LYS A 24 -6.32 30.06 22.13
C LYS A 24 -7.20 28.83 22.27
N PRO A 25 -8.50 28.97 22.60
CA PRO A 25 -9.41 27.82 22.63
C PRO A 25 -9.40 27.06 21.30
N PRO A 26 -9.70 25.75 21.29
CA PRO A 26 -9.73 24.97 20.05
C PRO A 26 -10.63 25.58 18.99
N ILE A 27 -11.81 26.07 19.36
CA ILE A 27 -12.77 26.64 18.42
C ILE A 27 -12.23 27.87 17.68
N THR A 28 -11.44 28.73 18.35
CA THR A 28 -10.85 29.92 17.71
C THR A 28 -9.77 29.58 16.70
N ARG A 29 -9.15 28.40 16.84
CA ARG A 29 -8.20 27.83 15.88
C ARG A 29 -8.86 26.98 14.79
N PHE A 30 -10.15 26.66 14.93
CA PHE A 30 -10.91 25.80 14.03
C PHE A 30 -11.54 26.60 12.90
N TRP A 31 -12.28 27.67 13.22
CA TRP A 31 -12.98 28.51 12.24
C TRP A 31 -12.13 29.03 11.08
N PRO A 32 -10.89 29.54 11.29
CA PRO A 32 -10.08 30.06 10.19
C PRO A 32 -9.63 29.00 9.17
N LYS A 33 -9.90 27.71 9.43
CA LYS A 33 -9.52 26.57 8.59
C LYS A 33 -10.69 26.02 7.78
N ILE A 34 -11.82 26.72 7.79
CA ILE A 34 -13.02 26.35 7.07
C ILE A 34 -13.18 27.30 5.89
N LYS A 35 -13.37 26.72 4.69
CA LYS A 35 -13.84 27.43 3.51
C LYS A 35 -15.28 27.01 3.25
N LEU A 36 -16.18 27.97 3.12
CA LEU A 36 -17.57 27.70 2.77
C LEU A 36 -17.70 27.52 1.27
N ASP A 37 -18.38 26.45 0.85
CA ASP A 37 -18.84 26.28 -0.52
C ASP A 37 -20.35 26.60 -0.58
N PRO A 38 -20.76 27.67 -1.28
CA PRO A 38 -22.17 28.07 -1.36
C PRO A 38 -23.02 27.10 -2.19
N THR A 39 -22.42 26.25 -3.02
CA THR A 39 -23.15 25.33 -3.90
C THR A 39 -23.54 24.05 -3.17
N THR A 40 -22.57 23.48 -2.44
CA THR A 40 -22.76 22.22 -1.71
C THR A 40 -23.07 22.43 -0.24
N GLU A 41 -23.06 23.68 0.24
CA GLU A 41 -23.11 24.06 1.66
C GLU A 41 -22.03 23.39 2.52
N CYS A 42 -20.98 22.86 1.90
CA CYS A 42 -19.89 22.19 2.62
C CYS A 42 -19.03 23.21 3.35
N TRP A 43 -18.56 22.78 4.52
CA TRP A 43 -17.52 23.49 5.27
C TRP A 43 -16.22 22.76 4.98
N ASP A 44 -15.53 23.16 3.92
CA ASP A 44 -14.32 22.49 3.48
C ASP A 44 -13.16 22.77 4.42
N TRP A 45 -12.57 21.70 4.94
CA TRP A 45 -11.36 21.79 5.73
C TRP A 45 -10.15 22.12 4.84
N THR A 46 -9.48 23.23 5.14
CA THR A 46 -8.32 23.73 4.37
C THR A 46 -6.97 23.40 5.01
N ALA A 47 -6.95 22.90 6.25
CA ALA A 47 -5.71 22.52 6.93
C ALA A 47 -5.31 21.05 6.64
N SER A 48 -4.47 20.47 7.50
CA SER A 48 -3.93 19.13 7.28
C SER A 48 -5.03 18.08 7.11
N LYS A 49 -4.81 17.16 6.17
CA LYS A 49 -5.69 16.03 5.87
C LYS A 49 -4.89 14.73 6.01
N SER A 50 -5.58 13.63 6.31
CA SER A 50 -5.00 12.28 6.24
C SER A 50 -4.78 11.88 4.78
N ARG A 51 -4.05 10.78 4.57
CA ARG A 51 -3.85 10.18 3.23
C ARG A 51 -5.18 9.86 2.53
N ASP A 52 -6.21 9.52 3.29
CA ASP A 52 -7.53 9.18 2.76
C ASP A 52 -8.44 10.40 2.55
N GLY A 53 -7.92 11.62 2.79
CA GLY A 53 -8.62 12.89 2.54
C GLY A 53 -9.40 13.46 3.72
N TYR A 54 -9.39 12.79 4.88
CA TYR A 54 -10.10 13.26 6.07
C TYR A 54 -9.37 14.43 6.75
N GLY A 55 -10.07 15.49 7.13
CA GLY A 55 -9.48 16.60 7.86
C GLY A 55 -8.91 16.17 9.22
N CYS A 56 -7.74 16.70 9.58
CA CYS A 56 -7.05 16.47 10.85
C CYS A 56 -6.96 17.77 11.65
N PHE A 57 -7.31 17.73 12.93
CA PHE A 57 -7.31 18.89 13.81
C PHE A 57 -6.62 18.58 15.15
N LYS A 58 -5.62 19.40 15.50
CA LYS A 58 -4.87 19.25 16.75
C LYS A 58 -5.57 19.98 17.90
N VAL A 59 -5.94 19.23 18.94
CA VAL A 59 -6.53 19.74 20.18
C VAL A 59 -5.64 19.31 21.35
N GLY A 60 -4.94 20.28 21.95
CA GLY A 60 -3.93 20.00 22.97
C GLY A 60 -2.81 19.11 22.42
N ARG A 61 -2.60 17.95 23.06
CA ARG A 61 -1.61 16.94 22.64
C ARG A 61 -2.17 15.89 21.67
N LYS A 62 -3.47 15.89 21.39
CA LYS A 62 -4.13 14.89 20.53
C LYS A 62 -4.42 15.45 19.14
N ILE A 63 -4.34 14.59 18.13
CA ILE A 63 -4.87 14.87 16.79
C ILE A 63 -6.20 14.15 16.68
N LEU A 64 -7.25 14.89 16.39
CA LEU A 64 -8.60 14.40 16.18
C LEU A 64 -8.96 14.56 14.70
N GLN A 65 -9.93 13.77 14.24
CA GLN A 65 -10.56 14.04 12.95
C GLN A 65 -11.35 15.35 13.05
N ALA A 66 -11.18 16.24 12.07
CA ALA A 66 -11.79 17.57 12.08
C ALA A 66 -13.33 17.50 12.08
N SER A 67 -13.91 16.57 11.33
CA SER A 67 -15.36 16.33 11.32
C SER A 67 -15.88 15.83 12.67
N ARG A 68 -15.16 14.91 13.35
CA ARG A 68 -15.52 14.48 14.71
C ARG A 68 -15.46 15.62 15.72
N PHE A 69 -14.45 16.49 15.63
CA PHE A 69 -14.37 17.68 16.48
C PHE A 69 -15.57 18.60 16.23
N SER A 70 -15.89 18.86 14.95
CA SER A 70 -17.03 19.70 14.57
C SER A 70 -18.36 19.16 15.12
N TYR A 71 -18.65 17.87 14.86
CA TYR A 71 -19.86 17.23 15.36
C TYR A 71 -19.94 17.29 16.89
N THR A 72 -18.84 16.97 17.58
CA THR A 72 -18.80 16.99 19.04
C THR A 72 -19.01 18.39 19.62
N HIS A 73 -18.53 19.41 18.92
CA HIS A 73 -18.62 20.80 19.38
C HIS A 73 -19.98 21.43 19.12
N PHE A 74 -20.61 21.15 17.97
CA PHE A 74 -21.87 21.80 17.57
C PHE A 74 -23.13 20.97 17.83
N VAL A 75 -23.03 19.64 17.85
CA VAL A 75 -24.18 18.73 18.01
C VAL A 75 -24.11 18.04 19.38
N GLY A 76 -22.97 17.44 19.70
CA GLY A 76 -22.76 16.77 20.97
C GLY A 76 -21.97 15.48 20.85
N THR A 77 -21.89 14.74 21.94
CA THR A 77 -21.06 13.52 22.03
C THR A 77 -21.50 12.47 21.01
N ILE A 78 -20.54 11.91 20.28
CA ILE A 78 -20.76 10.76 19.40
C ILE A 78 -21.00 9.53 20.29
N PRO A 79 -22.15 8.83 20.18
CA PRO A 79 -22.42 7.63 20.96
C PRO A 79 -21.34 6.55 20.77
N PHE A 80 -21.13 5.74 21.80
CA PHE A 80 -20.15 4.67 21.75
C PHE A 80 -20.47 3.68 20.62
N GLY A 81 -19.44 3.24 19.90
CA GLY A 81 -19.58 2.30 18.77
C GLY A 81 -20.01 2.93 17.45
N LEU A 82 -20.31 4.24 17.42
CA LEU A 82 -20.68 4.95 16.18
C LEU A 82 -19.49 5.70 15.54
N GLU A 83 -19.53 5.77 14.22
CA GLU A 83 -18.60 6.49 13.36
C GLU A 83 -19.31 7.63 12.63
N ILE A 84 -18.57 8.69 12.30
CA ILE A 84 -19.11 9.81 11.55
C ILE A 84 -19.08 9.48 10.06
N ASP A 85 -20.27 9.43 9.46
CA ASP A 85 -20.48 9.33 8.01
C ASP A 85 -20.73 10.73 7.42
N HIS A 86 -20.27 10.94 6.18
CA HIS A 86 -20.42 12.21 5.47
C HIS A 86 -21.52 12.06 4.42
N LEU A 87 -22.69 12.63 4.70
CA LEU A 87 -23.86 12.58 3.80
C LEU A 87 -23.57 13.27 2.45
N CYS A 88 -22.65 14.23 2.44
CA CYS A 88 -22.20 14.96 1.25
C CYS A 88 -21.12 14.23 0.44
N HIS A 89 -20.69 13.02 0.85
CA HIS A 89 -19.59 12.26 0.25
C HIS A 89 -18.23 13.02 0.13
N ASN A 90 -18.11 14.20 0.75
CA ASN A 90 -16.89 14.98 0.83
C ASN A 90 -16.19 14.72 2.18
N ARG A 91 -15.11 13.92 2.14
CA ARG A 91 -14.33 13.52 3.33
C ARG A 91 -13.68 14.70 4.08
N SER A 92 -13.54 15.86 3.43
CA SER A 92 -12.96 17.06 4.04
C SER A 92 -14.01 18.03 4.58
N CYS A 93 -15.30 17.76 4.37
CA CYS A 93 -16.37 18.57 4.93
C CYS A 93 -16.43 18.40 6.46
N VAL A 94 -16.57 19.53 7.16
CA VAL A 94 -16.74 19.56 8.62
C VAL A 94 -18.08 20.19 9.03
N ASN A 95 -19.02 20.37 8.11
CA ASN A 95 -20.33 20.94 8.43
C ASN A 95 -21.11 19.93 9.28
N PRO A 96 -21.49 20.23 10.54
CA PRO A 96 -22.22 19.29 11.39
C PRO A 96 -23.54 18.81 10.78
N LYS A 97 -24.19 19.59 9.90
CA LYS A 97 -25.40 19.19 9.18
C LYS A 97 -25.16 18.07 8.15
N HIS A 98 -23.92 17.92 7.67
CA HIS A 98 -23.54 16.88 6.70
C HIS A 98 -22.92 15.65 7.36
N LEU A 99 -22.97 15.57 8.70
CA LEU A 99 -22.35 14.51 9.49
C LEU A 99 -23.42 13.73 10.25
N GLU A 100 -23.37 12.40 10.13
CA GLU A 100 -24.28 11.50 10.83
C GLU A 100 -23.49 10.43 11.60
N PRO A 101 -23.72 10.24 12.91
CA PRO A 101 -23.21 9.09 13.63
C PRO A 101 -23.96 7.82 13.20
N VAL A 102 -23.23 6.90 12.57
CA VAL A 102 -23.79 5.63 12.10
C VAL A 102 -22.95 4.47 12.60
N THR A 103 -23.50 3.26 12.51
CA THR A 103 -22.71 2.05 12.79
C THR A 103 -21.69 1.81 11.68
N LYS A 104 -20.60 1.10 12.00
CA LYS A 104 -19.60 0.68 11.00
C LYS A 104 -20.21 -0.05 9.81
N LYS A 105 -21.25 -0.85 10.04
CA LYS A 105 -21.98 -1.59 9.01
C LYS A 105 -22.63 -0.63 8.01
N VAL A 106 -23.40 0.34 8.51
CA VAL A 106 -24.08 1.35 7.68
C VAL A 106 -23.07 2.22 6.93
N ASN A 107 -22.00 2.66 7.59
CA ASN A 107 -20.92 3.41 6.94
C ASN A 107 -20.30 2.61 5.79
N GLY A 108 -20.02 1.32 6.00
CA GLY A 108 -19.49 0.43 4.97
C GLY A 108 -20.45 0.17 3.80
N GLU A 109 -21.76 0.12 4.07
CA GLU A 109 -22.80 -0.05 3.04
C GLU A 109 -22.97 1.22 2.17
N ARG A 110 -22.79 2.40 2.76
CA ARG A 110 -22.90 3.70 2.09
C ARG A 110 -21.63 4.14 1.35
N GLN A 111 -20.48 3.54 1.66
CA GLN A 111 -19.25 3.85 0.94
C GLN A 111 -19.34 3.44 -0.53
N ASP A 112 -18.89 4.33 -1.42
CA ASP A 112 -18.72 4.04 -2.83
C ASP A 112 -17.93 2.74 -3.00
N LYS A 113 -18.63 1.76 -3.57
CA LYS A 113 -18.16 0.42 -3.90
C LYS A 113 -16.71 0.45 -4.41
N THR A 114 -15.76 0.06 -3.57
CA THR A 114 -14.34 -0.11 -3.90
C THR A 114 -14.12 -0.95 -5.18
N ARG A 115 -12.89 -0.95 -5.74
CA ARG A 115 -12.51 -1.79 -6.90
C ARG A 115 -12.89 -3.28 -6.74
N LEU A 116 -13.04 -3.78 -5.51
CA LEU A 116 -13.50 -5.13 -5.20
C LEU A 116 -14.99 -5.33 -5.54
N SER A 117 -15.86 -4.38 -5.21
CA SER A 117 -17.29 -4.41 -5.59
C SER A 117 -17.52 -4.13 -7.08
N ILE A 118 -16.65 -3.34 -7.74
CA ILE A 118 -16.66 -3.19 -9.21
C ILE A 118 -16.23 -4.51 -9.87
N SER A 119 -15.44 -5.36 -9.20
CA SER A 119 -15.07 -6.69 -9.72
C SER A 119 -16.28 -7.61 -9.91
N HIS A 120 -17.33 -7.45 -9.10
CA HIS A 120 -18.56 -8.24 -9.21
C HIS A 120 -19.46 -7.80 -10.37
N THR A 121 -19.48 -6.51 -10.70
CA THR A 121 -20.30 -5.99 -11.82
C THR A 121 -19.61 -6.11 -13.18
N LYS A 122 -18.29 -6.32 -13.21
CA LYS A 122 -17.57 -6.58 -14.46
C LYS A 122 -18.09 -7.84 -15.14
N THR A 123 -18.36 -7.72 -16.43
CA THR A 123 -18.71 -8.84 -17.33
C THR A 123 -17.47 -9.47 -17.98
N HIS A 124 -16.36 -8.74 -18.06
CA HIS A 124 -15.11 -9.18 -18.70
C HIS A 124 -13.88 -8.83 -17.85
N CYS A 125 -12.82 -9.61 -18.03
CA CYS A 125 -11.50 -9.33 -17.41
C CYS A 125 -10.71 -8.29 -18.24
N LEU A 126 -9.55 -7.86 -17.72
CA LEU A 126 -8.69 -6.86 -18.39
C LEU A 126 -8.14 -7.29 -19.76
N ARG A 127 -8.18 -8.58 -20.09
CA ARG A 127 -7.79 -9.12 -21.41
C ARG A 127 -9.00 -9.37 -22.33
N GLY A 128 -10.19 -8.96 -21.92
CA GLY A 128 -11.42 -9.12 -22.72
C GLY A 128 -12.10 -10.48 -22.60
N TYR A 129 -11.60 -11.44 -21.82
CA TYR A 129 -12.31 -12.71 -21.63
C TYR A 129 -13.54 -12.55 -20.72
N PRO A 130 -14.69 -13.19 -21.03
CA PRO A 130 -15.92 -13.06 -20.27
C PRO A 130 -15.86 -13.77 -18.91
N TYR A 131 -16.57 -13.25 -17.92
CA TYR A 131 -16.74 -13.84 -16.59
C TYR A 131 -17.98 -14.76 -16.52
N ILE A 132 -17.96 -15.82 -17.33
CA ILE A 132 -18.89 -16.97 -17.28
C ILE A 132 -18.36 -18.06 -16.33
N GLU A 133 -19.21 -18.96 -15.84
CA GLU A 133 -18.85 -19.99 -14.85
C GLU A 133 -17.65 -20.85 -15.28
N GLU A 134 -17.58 -21.18 -16.56
CA GLU A 134 -16.54 -22.00 -17.18
C GLU A 134 -15.20 -21.28 -17.27
N ASN A 135 -15.20 -19.95 -17.23
CA ASN A 135 -14.01 -19.12 -17.35
C ASN A 135 -13.65 -18.38 -16.05
N ILE A 136 -14.35 -18.66 -14.95
CA ILE A 136 -14.03 -18.15 -13.61
C ILE A 136 -13.67 -19.25 -12.63
N TRP A 137 -12.79 -18.92 -11.70
CA TRP A 137 -12.67 -19.65 -10.44
C TRP A 137 -12.73 -18.63 -9.30
N ARG A 138 -13.22 -19.05 -8.15
CA ARG A 138 -13.37 -18.21 -6.96
C ARG A 138 -12.39 -18.66 -5.88
N ASP A 139 -11.79 -17.72 -5.17
CA ASP A 139 -10.99 -18.05 -3.98
C ASP A 139 -11.86 -18.22 -2.73
N ARG A 140 -11.22 -18.50 -1.59
CA ARG A 140 -11.90 -18.64 -0.29
C ARG A 140 -12.62 -17.35 0.15
N LYS A 141 -12.29 -16.20 -0.43
CA LYS A 141 -12.91 -14.89 -0.15
C LYS A 141 -14.02 -14.55 -1.15
N GLY A 142 -14.35 -15.45 -2.07
CA GLY A 142 -15.36 -15.26 -3.10
C GLY A 142 -14.93 -14.40 -4.29
N ILE A 143 -13.65 -14.00 -4.35
CA ILE A 143 -13.09 -13.17 -5.43
C ILE A 143 -12.97 -14.01 -6.70
N ARG A 144 -13.56 -13.53 -7.80
CA ARG A 144 -13.50 -14.18 -9.12
C ARG A 144 -12.17 -13.90 -9.83
N TYR A 145 -11.59 -14.94 -10.41
CA TYR A 145 -10.40 -14.89 -11.24
C TYR A 145 -10.65 -15.53 -12.59
N CYS A 146 -10.14 -14.92 -13.67
CA CYS A 146 -10.26 -15.46 -15.02
C CYS A 146 -9.34 -16.69 -15.22
N ARG A 147 -9.92 -17.84 -15.60
CA ARG A 147 -9.19 -19.07 -15.91
C ARG A 147 -8.29 -18.92 -17.12
N ALA A 148 -8.76 -18.27 -18.20
CA ALA A 148 -7.92 -17.99 -19.37
C ALA A 148 -6.67 -17.16 -19.01
N CYS A 149 -6.83 -16.13 -18.18
CA CYS A 149 -5.71 -15.35 -17.66
C CYS A 149 -4.75 -16.17 -16.78
N SER A 150 -5.25 -17.19 -16.08
CA SER A 150 -4.41 -18.11 -15.29
C SER A 150 -3.60 -19.03 -16.20
N ARG A 151 -4.25 -19.66 -17.18
CA ARG A 151 -3.61 -20.53 -18.18
C ARG A 151 -2.49 -19.80 -18.92
N PHE A 152 -2.74 -18.55 -19.34
CA PHE A 152 -1.72 -17.72 -19.99
C PHE A 152 -0.51 -17.46 -19.08
N ARG A 153 -0.73 -17.17 -17.80
CA ARG A 153 0.36 -17.00 -16.81
C ARG A 153 1.15 -18.30 -16.62
N ASP A 154 0.46 -19.43 -16.54
CA ASP A 154 1.10 -20.74 -16.39
C ASP A 154 1.92 -21.13 -17.61
N GLN A 155 1.39 -20.91 -18.81
CA GLN A 155 2.11 -21.14 -20.07
C GLN A 155 3.36 -20.25 -20.15
N ARG A 156 3.23 -18.96 -19.85
CA ARG A 156 4.36 -18.02 -19.81
C ARG A 156 5.41 -18.43 -18.77
N ARG A 157 4.98 -18.87 -17.59
CA ARG A 157 5.90 -19.38 -16.55
C ARG A 157 6.65 -20.62 -17.03
N ARG A 158 5.96 -21.59 -17.64
CA ARG A 158 6.56 -22.82 -18.18
C ARG A 158 7.52 -22.54 -19.34
N SER A 159 7.19 -21.60 -20.22
CA SER A 159 8.06 -21.24 -21.35
C SER A 159 9.35 -20.54 -20.89
N LEU A 160 9.30 -19.77 -19.81
CA LEU A 160 10.48 -19.14 -19.20
C LEU A 160 11.33 -20.16 -18.41
N PHE A 161 10.72 -21.25 -17.92
CA PHE A 161 11.38 -22.36 -17.24
C PHE A 161 11.49 -23.61 -18.13
N LYS A 162 11.95 -23.44 -19.38
CA LYS A 162 12.34 -24.59 -20.23
C LYS A 162 13.69 -25.11 -19.71
N PRO A 163 13.81 -26.35 -19.19
CA PRO A 163 15.12 -26.90 -18.86
C PRO A 163 15.89 -27.11 -20.18
N LEU A 164 17.18 -26.77 -20.18
CA LEU A 164 18.15 -27.00 -21.28
C LEU A 164 18.42 -28.51 -21.46
N LEU A 165 17.39 -29.32 -21.71
CA LEU A 165 17.49 -30.75 -21.94
C LEU A 165 16.82 -31.11 -23.26
N SER A 166 17.41 -30.67 -24.36
CA SER A 166 17.09 -31.19 -25.70
C SER A 166 18.26 -31.10 -26.69
N ILE A 167 19.50 -31.31 -26.24
CA ILE A 167 20.64 -31.60 -27.12
C ILE A 167 21.31 -32.86 -26.60
N GLN A 168 20.81 -34.02 -27.02
CA GLN A 168 21.61 -35.24 -27.12
C GLN A 168 21.86 -35.42 -28.62
N PRO A 169 23.11 -35.36 -29.12
CA PRO A 169 23.36 -35.68 -30.52
C PRO A 169 23.07 -37.16 -30.73
N ARG A 170 22.29 -37.48 -31.77
CA ARG A 170 22.16 -38.86 -32.27
C ARG A 170 23.54 -39.31 -32.73
N LEU A 171 24.21 -40.17 -31.97
CA LEU A 171 25.31 -40.97 -32.51
C LEU A 171 24.68 -42.11 -33.31
N ALA A 172 24.59 -41.90 -34.63
CA ALA A 172 24.40 -42.97 -35.57
C ALA A 172 25.64 -43.88 -35.53
N SER A 173 25.45 -45.13 -35.13
CA SER A 173 26.45 -46.19 -35.23
C SER A 173 26.72 -46.47 -36.71
N CYS A 174 27.86 -45.96 -37.22
CA CYS A 174 28.40 -46.35 -38.50
C CYS A 174 29.12 -47.71 -38.32
N SER A 175 28.55 -48.77 -38.87
CA SER A 175 29.16 -50.09 -38.94
C SER A 175 30.17 -50.15 -40.07
N ARG A 176 31.47 -50.06 -39.75
CA ARG A 176 32.58 -50.80 -40.38
C ARG A 176 33.90 -50.40 -39.73
N ALA A 177 34.41 -51.28 -38.87
CA ALA A 177 35.78 -51.28 -38.41
C ALA A 177 36.58 -52.24 -39.30
N SER A 178 37.47 -51.71 -40.11
CA SER A 178 38.60 -52.45 -40.67
C SER A 178 39.68 -51.44 -40.97
N GLN A 179 40.87 -51.65 -40.39
CA GLN A 179 42.04 -50.74 -40.32
C GLN A 179 41.90 -49.75 -39.16
N CYS A 180 42.81 -49.62 -38.19
CA CYS A 180 44.21 -49.99 -38.12
C CYS A 180 44.67 -50.04 -36.64
N PRO A 181 45.85 -50.62 -36.36
CA PRO A 181 46.20 -51.25 -35.08
C PRO A 181 46.94 -50.33 -34.12
N LEU A 182 46.91 -50.71 -32.84
CA LEU A 182 48.04 -50.79 -31.89
C LEU A 182 47.58 -50.49 -30.46
N VAL A 183 47.17 -51.58 -29.81
CA VAL A 183 47.04 -51.71 -28.36
C VAL A 183 48.43 -51.64 -27.75
N ARG A 184 48.67 -50.65 -26.89
CA ARG A 184 49.57 -50.78 -25.73
C ARG A 184 48.98 -50.02 -24.53
N LYS A 185 48.37 -50.74 -23.59
CA LYS A 185 48.42 -50.40 -22.15
C LYS A 185 49.67 -51.11 -21.59
N PRO A 186 50.39 -50.65 -20.55
CA PRO A 186 49.88 -50.15 -19.24
C PRO A 186 50.83 -49.05 -18.66
N PRO A 187 50.99 -48.75 -17.34
CA PRO A 187 50.24 -49.11 -16.11
C PRO A 187 49.83 -47.89 -15.24
N ALA A 188 49.02 -48.12 -14.19
CA ALA A 188 48.96 -47.26 -12.99
C ALA A 188 50.15 -47.60 -12.05
N PRO A 189 50.44 -46.95 -10.88
CA PRO A 189 49.77 -45.85 -10.16
C PRO A 189 50.74 -44.79 -9.56
N ARG A 190 50.24 -43.77 -8.84
CA ARG A 190 50.66 -43.43 -7.45
C ARG A 190 49.93 -42.19 -6.91
N SER A 191 49.57 -42.32 -5.63
CA SER A 191 48.99 -41.34 -4.73
C SER A 191 49.96 -40.23 -4.33
N THR A 192 49.47 -39.00 -4.16
CA THR A 192 49.92 -38.11 -3.08
C THR A 192 48.77 -37.24 -2.58
N ALA A 193 48.81 -37.03 -1.27
CA ALA A 193 47.82 -36.39 -0.42
C ALA A 193 47.79 -34.85 -0.57
N GLY A 194 46.67 -34.24 -0.17
CA GLY A 194 46.54 -32.79 -0.04
C GLY A 194 45.30 -32.41 0.77
N SER A 195 45.50 -32.16 2.06
CA SER A 195 44.54 -31.98 3.13
C SER A 195 43.57 -30.80 2.98
N ARG A 196 42.31 -31.02 3.39
CA ARG A 196 41.34 -29.97 3.75
C ARG A 196 41.54 -29.54 5.21
N ARG A 197 41.71 -28.24 5.46
CA ARG A 197 41.29 -27.57 6.71
C ARG A 197 40.91 -26.12 6.38
N TRP A 198 39.64 -25.78 6.59
CA TRP A 198 39.20 -24.40 6.74
C TRP A 198 38.65 -24.25 8.16
N HIS A 199 39.34 -23.44 8.96
CA HIS A 199 38.95 -23.08 10.31
C HIS A 199 37.83 -22.02 10.26
N SER A 200 36.85 -22.20 11.15
CA SER A 200 35.77 -21.27 11.44
C SER A 200 36.32 -19.96 12.03
N ARG A 201 35.75 -18.85 11.56
CA ARG A 201 35.98 -17.49 12.06
C ARG A 201 35.31 -17.32 13.44
N HIS A 202 36.03 -16.72 14.37
CA HIS A 202 35.50 -15.79 15.36
C HIS A 202 36.18 -14.44 15.12
#